data_AF-A0A7S3X4Y4-F1
#
_entry.id   AF-A0A7S3X4Y4-F1
#
_cell.length_a   1.000
_cell.length_b   1.000
_cell.length_c   1.000
_cell.angle_alpha   90.00
_cell.angle_beta   90.00
_cell.angle_gamma   90.00
#
_symmetry.space_group_name_H-M   'P 1'
#
loop_
_entity.id
_entity.type
_entity.pdbx_description
1 polymer ?
#
loop_
_entity_poly.entity_id
_entity_poly.type
_entity_poly.pdbx_seq_one_letter_code
_entity_poly.pdbx_strand_id
1 'polypeptide(L)'
;RVFDVGGGKGIRGIWDSYYADAHGAIFVVDATESERFGECRSLLHAAYQHAYLIGKPLLIVANKSDLPHAVGPDELADALKMHDLPEGAHRICRAAVLSDAMVGAQATDGIAPSLHWLAMAIQADFGKLQERCMKQSAEQEAADLKKKEERKARLAAKRAAREKEEAEAAARE
;
A
#
# COMPACT_ATOMS: atom_id res chain seq x y z
N ARG A 1 7.55 -7.57 -10.59
CA ARG A 1 7.10 -6.20 -10.97
C ARG A 1 7.15 -5.34 -9.72
N VAL A 2 7.34 -4.03 -9.84
CA VAL A 2 7.26 -3.10 -8.71
C VAL A 2 6.19 -2.06 -9.05
N PHE A 3 5.28 -1.81 -8.12
CA PHE A 3 4.26 -0.78 -8.24
C PHE A 3 4.60 0.33 -7.25
N ASP A 4 4.81 1.54 -7.77
CA ASP A 4 4.93 2.74 -6.94
C ASP A 4 3.56 3.43 -6.86
N VAL A 5 3.06 3.60 -5.64
CA VAL A 5 1.73 4.15 -5.38
C VAL A 5 1.86 5.36 -4.46
N GLY A 6 1.28 6.49 -4.87
CA GLY A 6 1.43 7.71 -4.09
C GLY A 6 0.65 7.65 -2.76
N GLY A 7 1.21 8.29 -1.74
CA GLY A 7 0.67 8.31 -0.37
C GLY A 7 -0.14 9.56 0.00
N GLY A 8 -0.46 10.43 -0.96
CA GLY A 8 -1.27 11.63 -0.70
C GLY A 8 -2.71 11.28 -0.33
N LYS A 9 -3.32 11.99 0.63
CA LYS A 9 -4.67 11.69 1.17
C LYS A 9 -5.73 11.46 0.07
N GLY A 10 -5.70 12.21 -1.03
CA GLY A 10 -6.66 12.10 -2.13
C GLY A 10 -6.46 10.89 -3.06
N ILE A 11 -5.34 10.19 -2.98
CA ILE A 11 -5.00 9.08 -3.90
C ILE A 11 -4.84 7.72 -3.19
N ARG A 12 -4.80 7.67 -1.85
CA ARG A 12 -4.65 6.41 -1.10
C ARG A 12 -5.72 5.37 -1.41
N GLY A 13 -6.90 5.80 -1.86
CA GLY A 13 -7.99 4.89 -2.25
C GLY A 13 -7.66 3.98 -3.43
N ILE A 14 -6.53 4.18 -4.13
CA ILE A 14 -6.10 3.27 -5.20
C ILE A 14 -5.25 2.11 -4.71
N TRP A 15 -4.78 2.11 -3.46
CA TRP A 15 -3.82 1.11 -2.99
C TRP A 15 -4.38 -0.32 -3.09
N ASP A 16 -5.67 -0.48 -2.74
CA ASP A 16 -6.40 -1.74 -2.80
C ASP A 16 -6.35 -2.38 -4.20
N SER A 17 -6.23 -1.55 -5.24
CA SER A 17 -6.16 -2.02 -6.63
C SER A 17 -4.89 -2.83 -6.94
N TYR A 18 -3.85 -2.72 -6.11
CA TYR A 18 -2.54 -3.36 -6.35
C TYR A 18 -2.26 -4.55 -5.43
N TYR A 19 -3.04 -4.73 -4.36
CA TYR A 19 -2.74 -5.75 -3.35
C TYR A 19 -2.88 -7.19 -3.85
N ALA A 20 -3.82 -7.47 -4.75
CA ALA A 20 -4.02 -8.82 -5.30
C ALA A 20 -2.79 -9.31 -6.08
N ASP A 21 -2.18 -8.42 -6.86
CA ASP A 21 -1.04 -8.72 -7.73
C ASP A 21 0.31 -8.74 -7.00
N ALA A 22 0.40 -8.14 -5.81
CA ALA A 22 1.65 -7.97 -5.08
C ALA A 22 2.02 -9.23 -4.29
N HIS A 23 3.26 -9.70 -4.35
CA HIS A 23 3.75 -10.82 -3.52
C HIS A 23 4.24 -10.39 -2.14
N GLY A 24 4.52 -9.11 -1.97
CA GLY A 24 4.92 -8.46 -0.73
C GLY A 24 4.76 -6.95 -0.88
N ALA A 25 4.94 -6.21 0.20
CA ALA A 25 4.82 -4.76 0.21
C ALA A 25 6.00 -4.07 0.88
N ILE A 26 6.26 -2.83 0.45
CA ILE A 26 7.20 -1.92 1.09
C ILE A 26 6.40 -0.72 1.56
N PHE A 27 6.45 -0.41 2.85
CA PHE A 27 5.79 0.75 3.44
C PHE A 27 6.85 1.74 3.92
N VAL A 28 6.95 2.87 3.23
CA VAL A 28 7.98 3.87 3.50
C VAL A 28 7.43 4.93 4.44
N VAL A 29 8.15 5.18 5.53
CA VAL A 29 7.81 6.17 6.56
C VAL A 29 8.92 7.19 6.63
N ASP A 30 8.55 8.47 6.71
CA ASP A 30 9.50 9.54 6.98
C ASP A 30 9.85 9.55 8.47
N ALA A 31 11.07 9.14 8.83
CA ALA A 31 11.49 8.98 10.22
C ALA A 31 11.59 10.30 10.99
N THR A 32 11.60 11.46 10.31
CA THR A 32 11.70 12.77 10.98
C THR A 32 10.36 13.37 11.39
N GLU A 33 9.24 12.89 10.82
CA GLU A 33 7.91 13.47 11.05
C GLU A 33 7.09 12.62 12.04
N SER A 34 7.57 12.56 13.28
CA SER A 34 6.97 11.77 14.38
C SER A 34 5.50 12.11 14.66
N GLU A 35 5.09 13.36 14.43
CA GLU A 35 3.72 13.84 14.56
C GLU A 35 2.75 13.14 13.59
N ARG A 36 3.26 12.60 12.48
CA ARG A 36 2.47 11.84 11.50
C ARG A 36 2.43 10.35 11.78
N PHE A 37 3.16 9.83 12.77
CA PHE A 37 3.21 8.39 13.03
C PHE A 37 1.85 7.81 13.41
N GLY A 38 0.97 8.58 14.05
CA GLY A 38 -0.40 8.14 14.30
C GLY A 38 -1.20 7.87 13.01
N GLU A 39 -1.01 8.73 12.00
CA GLU A 39 -1.61 8.56 10.67
C GLU A 39 -0.97 7.38 9.93
N CYS A 40 0.37 7.30 9.92
CA CYS A 40 1.12 6.19 9.31
C CYS A 40 0.72 4.84 9.91
N ARG A 41 0.59 4.75 11.23
CA ARG A 41 0.11 3.56 11.92
C ARG A 41 -1.27 3.16 11.41
N SER A 42 -2.22 4.08 11.41
CA SER A 42 -3.61 3.79 11.02
C SER A 42 -3.67 3.28 9.57
N LEU A 43 -2.90 3.87 8.67
CA LEU A 43 -2.80 3.45 7.27
C LEU A 43 -2.12 2.10 7.11
N LEU A 44 -1.02 1.88 7.82
CA LEU A 44 -0.26 0.63 7.79
C LEU A 44 -1.15 -0.54 8.23
N HIS A 45 -1.83 -0.39 9.36
CA HIS A 45 -2.72 -1.40 9.90
C HIS A 45 -3.90 -1.66 8.96
N ALA A 46 -4.56 -0.61 8.46
CA ALA A 46 -5.65 -0.76 7.49
C ALA A 46 -5.22 -1.48 6.21
N ALA A 47 -4.06 -1.12 5.66
CA ALA A 47 -3.50 -1.76 4.48
C ALA A 47 -3.15 -3.23 4.74
N TYR A 48 -2.47 -3.52 5.85
CA TYR A 48 -2.01 -4.88 6.15
C TYR A 48 -3.14 -5.84 6.54
N GLN A 49 -4.22 -5.32 7.14
CA GLN A 49 -5.43 -6.08 7.44
C GLN A 49 -6.27 -6.40 6.20
N HIS A 50 -5.97 -5.77 5.04
CA HIS A 50 -6.67 -6.08 3.80
C HIS A 50 -6.47 -7.56 3.42
N ALA A 51 -7.55 -8.24 2.99
CA ALA A 51 -7.56 -9.69 2.71
C ALA A 51 -6.53 -10.12 1.64
N TYR A 52 -6.14 -9.21 0.76
CA TYR A 52 -5.14 -9.45 -0.28
C TYR A 52 -3.71 -9.19 0.16
N LEU A 53 -3.48 -8.46 1.25
CA LEU A 53 -2.14 -8.14 1.74
C LEU A 53 -1.75 -8.93 3.00
N ILE A 54 -2.72 -9.28 3.84
CA ILE A 54 -2.48 -10.01 5.09
C ILE A 54 -1.67 -11.31 4.86
N GLY A 55 -0.64 -11.51 5.67
CA GLY A 55 0.25 -12.68 5.58
C GLY A 55 1.24 -12.65 4.41
N LYS A 56 1.28 -11.59 3.61
CA LYS A 56 2.38 -11.35 2.66
C LYS A 56 3.55 -10.66 3.38
N PRO A 57 4.80 -10.89 2.96
CA PRO A 57 5.97 -10.19 3.52
C PRO A 57 5.86 -8.67 3.38
N LEU A 58 6.15 -7.97 4.47
CA LEU A 58 6.07 -6.51 4.57
C LEU A 58 7.41 -5.93 5.03
N LEU A 59 7.97 -5.02 4.25
CA LEU A 59 9.16 -4.26 4.61
C LEU A 59 8.77 -2.84 4.99
N ILE A 60 9.04 -2.42 6.23
CA ILE A 60 8.93 -1.02 6.65
C ILE A 60 10.27 -0.33 6.41
N VAL A 61 10.25 0.80 5.71
CA VAL A 61 11.46 1.60 5.48
C VAL A 61 11.35 2.90 6.28
N ALA A 62 12.18 3.05 7.29
CA ALA A 62 12.40 4.29 8.02
C ALA A 62 13.30 5.22 7.18
N ASN A 63 12.68 5.97 6.27
CA ASN A 63 13.37 6.89 5.37
C ASN A 63 13.84 8.15 6.10
N LYS A 64 14.85 8.84 5.55
CA LYS A 64 15.48 10.03 6.15
C LYS A 64 16.10 9.79 7.53
N SER A 65 16.56 8.57 7.77
CA SER A 65 17.18 8.15 9.03
C SER A 65 18.47 8.88 9.38
N ASP A 66 19.06 9.59 8.43
CA ASP A 66 20.30 10.38 8.53
C ASP A 66 20.06 11.84 8.98
N LEU A 67 18.82 12.31 8.94
CA LEU A 67 18.50 13.69 9.29
C LEU A 67 18.36 13.88 10.82
N PRO A 68 18.60 15.10 11.33
CA PRO A 68 18.30 15.43 12.72
C PRO A 68 16.84 15.14 13.05
N HIS A 69 16.59 14.70 14.29
CA HIS A 69 15.27 14.31 14.78
C HIS A 69 14.67 13.05 14.13
N ALA A 70 15.43 12.33 13.30
CA ALA A 70 15.00 11.02 12.81
C ALA A 70 14.86 10.04 13.97
N VAL A 71 13.69 9.42 14.05
CA VAL A 71 13.37 8.42 15.05
C VAL A 71 14.08 7.10 14.73
N GLY A 72 14.58 6.43 15.78
CA GLY A 72 15.24 5.13 15.67
C GLY A 72 14.27 3.99 15.28
N PRO A 73 14.78 2.84 14.82
CA PRO A 73 13.96 1.73 14.35
C PRO A 73 13.06 1.15 15.46
N ASP A 74 13.56 1.05 16.69
CA ASP A 74 12.78 0.51 17.82
C ASP A 74 11.64 1.45 18.22
N GLU A 75 11.92 2.75 18.32
CA GLU A 75 10.91 3.77 18.62
C GLU A 75 9.87 3.88 17.50
N LEU A 76 10.29 3.75 16.24
CA LEU A 76 9.36 3.69 15.11
C LEU A 76 8.48 2.42 15.19
N ALA A 77 9.06 1.28 15.57
CA ALA A 77 8.32 0.02 15.74
C ALA A 77 7.21 0.18 16.80
N ASP A 78 7.54 0.83 17.91
CA ASP A 78 6.61 1.11 19.00
C ASP A 78 5.52 2.11 18.58
N ALA A 79 5.89 3.17 17.87
CA ALA A 79 4.96 4.19 17.39
C ALA A 79 3.95 3.63 16.39
N LEU A 80 4.42 2.77 15.48
CA LEU A 80 3.60 2.08 14.47
C LEU A 80 2.87 0.85 15.01
N LYS A 81 3.08 0.47 16.28
CA LYS A 81 2.48 -0.71 16.91
C LYS A 81 2.70 -1.98 16.09
N MET A 82 3.96 -2.23 15.75
CA MET A 82 4.35 -3.38 14.93
C MET A 82 4.07 -4.73 15.62
N HIS A 83 4.08 -4.76 16.96
CA HIS A 83 3.73 -5.96 17.74
C HIS A 83 2.27 -6.41 17.56
N ASP A 84 1.38 -5.52 17.12
CA ASP A 84 -0.02 -5.86 16.84
C ASP A 84 -0.18 -6.49 15.44
N LEU A 85 0.88 -6.44 14.60
CA LEU A 85 0.88 -7.11 13.30
C LEU A 85 1.28 -8.58 13.46
N PRO A 86 0.75 -9.49 12.62
CA PRO A 86 1.13 -10.90 12.61
C PRO A 86 2.65 -11.13 12.65
N GLU A 87 3.08 -11.98 13.58
CA GLU A 87 4.47 -12.31 13.84
C GLU A 87 5.11 -12.99 12.62
N GLY A 88 6.38 -12.67 12.34
CA GLY A 88 7.16 -13.26 11.24
C GLY A 88 6.87 -12.70 9.84
N ALA A 89 5.90 -11.80 9.69
CA ALA A 89 5.51 -11.27 8.38
C ALA A 89 6.10 -9.89 8.05
N HIS A 90 6.85 -9.27 8.96
CA HIS A 90 7.35 -7.91 8.79
C HIS A 90 8.80 -7.71 9.24
N ARG A 91 9.51 -6.75 8.60
CA ARG A 91 10.85 -6.28 8.99
C ARG A 91 10.95 -4.77 8.85
N ILE A 92 11.71 -4.11 9.72
CA ILE A 92 12.04 -2.68 9.62
C ILE A 92 13.47 -2.53 9.07
N CYS A 93 13.66 -1.57 8.18
CA CYS A 93 14.93 -1.17 7.59
C CYS A 93 15.10 0.34 7.72
N ARG A 94 16.30 0.79 8.10
CA ARG A 94 16.67 2.21 7.99
C ARG A 94 17.14 2.57 6.58
N ALA A 95 16.64 3.67 6.04
CA ALA A 95 17.12 4.26 4.79
C ALA A 95 17.52 5.73 5.00
N ALA A 96 18.68 6.11 4.47
CA ALA A 96 19.18 7.47 4.48
C ALA A 96 18.87 8.18 3.15
N VAL A 97 18.76 9.51 3.20
CA VAL A 97 18.66 10.38 2.03
C VAL A 97 20.04 10.58 1.38
N LEU A 98 21.08 10.69 2.20
CA LEU A 98 22.47 10.72 1.75
C LEU A 98 22.97 9.30 1.44
N SER A 99 23.83 9.15 0.43
CA SER A 99 24.43 7.86 0.11
C SER A 99 25.27 7.34 1.28
N ASP A 100 25.35 6.02 1.44
CA ASP A 100 26.08 5.33 2.51
C ASP A 100 27.56 5.80 2.64
N ALA A 101 28.12 6.45 1.61
CA ALA A 101 29.48 6.98 1.59
C ALA A 101 29.69 8.28 2.41
N MET A 102 28.62 9.01 2.77
CA MET A 102 28.73 10.33 3.45
C MET A 102 28.18 10.35 4.88
N VAL A 103 27.50 9.30 5.33
CA VAL A 103 26.91 9.25 6.68
C VAL A 103 27.94 8.69 7.66
N GLY A 104 28.58 9.58 8.42
CA GLY A 104 29.45 9.20 9.51
C GLY A 104 28.72 8.33 10.54
N ALA A 105 29.20 7.09 10.73
CA ALA A 105 29.03 6.22 11.89
C ALA A 105 27.61 5.87 12.39
N GLN A 106 26.53 6.20 11.68
CA GLN A 106 25.25 5.50 11.86
C GLN A 106 25.03 4.58 10.68
N ALA A 107 25.46 3.32 10.82
CA ALA A 107 25.23 2.29 9.82
C ALA A 107 23.73 2.23 9.51
N THR A 108 23.36 2.63 8.30
CA THR A 108 22.08 2.26 7.71
C THR A 108 22.08 0.74 7.55
N ASP A 109 20.93 0.08 7.71
CA ASP A 109 20.84 -1.35 7.35
C ASP A 109 21.04 -1.57 5.84
N GLY A 110 21.01 -0.47 5.07
CA GLY A 110 21.08 -0.42 3.62
C GLY A 110 19.74 -0.83 3.00
N ILE A 111 19.35 -0.14 1.93
CA ILE A 111 18.16 -0.53 1.16
C ILE A 111 18.38 -1.91 0.52
N ALA A 112 19.59 -2.20 0.04
CA ALA A 112 19.88 -3.45 -0.68
C ALA A 112 19.73 -4.71 0.19
N PRO A 113 20.33 -4.81 1.39
CA PRO A 113 20.12 -5.98 2.26
C PRO A 113 18.65 -6.20 2.66
N SER A 114 17.88 -5.11 2.80
CA SER A 114 16.48 -5.18 3.17
C SER A 114 15.56 -5.58 2.02
N LEU A 115 15.86 -5.13 0.80
CA LEU A 115 15.23 -5.65 -0.41
C LEU A 115 15.58 -7.12 -0.64
N HIS A 116 16.83 -7.52 -0.36
CA HIS A 116 17.24 -8.92 -0.44
C HIS A 116 16.46 -9.78 0.55
N TRP A 117 16.28 -9.33 1.81
CA TRP A 117 15.41 -10.02 2.76
C TRP A 117 13.98 -10.17 2.25
N LEU A 118 13.39 -9.11 1.70
CA LEU A 118 12.04 -9.17 1.17
C LEU A 118 11.93 -10.18 0.02
N ALA A 119 12.92 -10.19 -0.88
CA ALA A 119 13.00 -11.16 -1.96
C ALA A 119 13.14 -12.60 -1.45
N MET A 120 13.97 -12.84 -0.43
CA MET A 120 14.12 -14.16 0.21
C MET A 120 12.84 -14.61 0.91
N ALA A 121 12.16 -13.71 1.62
CA ALA A 121 10.87 -14.00 2.27
C ALA A 121 9.80 -14.38 1.25
N ILE A 122 9.74 -13.67 0.10
CA ILE A 122 8.85 -14.01 -1.00
C ILE A 122 9.26 -15.36 -1.63
N GLN A 123 10.56 -15.59 -1.81
CA GLN A 123 11.06 -16.81 -2.45
C GLN A 123 10.78 -18.07 -1.62
N ALA A 124 10.83 -17.97 -0.29
CA ALA A 124 10.58 -19.09 0.62
C ALA A 124 9.20 -19.74 0.42
N ASP A 125 8.16 -18.94 0.14
CA ASP A 125 6.78 -19.40 -0.08
C ASP A 125 6.25 -19.04 -1.49
N PHE A 126 7.15 -18.88 -2.47
CA PHE A 126 6.80 -18.31 -3.78
C PHE A 126 5.67 -19.07 -4.47
N GLY A 127 5.66 -20.40 -4.44
CA GLY A 127 4.61 -21.20 -5.09
C GLY A 127 3.22 -20.89 -4.55
N LYS A 128 3.08 -20.86 -3.21
CA LYS A 128 1.81 -20.56 -2.53
C LYS A 128 1.39 -19.10 -2.75
N LEU A 129 2.34 -18.17 -2.64
CA LEU A 129 2.09 -16.74 -2.86
C LEU A 129 1.66 -16.46 -4.29
N GLN A 130 2.33 -17.08 -5.27
CA GLN A 130 2.02 -16.92 -6.69
C GLN A 130 0.61 -17.46 -7.01
N GLU A 131 0.26 -18.65 -6.51
CA GLU A 131 -1.09 -19.20 -6.68
C GLU A 131 -2.15 -18.28 -6.06
N ARG A 132 -1.92 -17.81 -4.83
CA ARG A 132 -2.80 -16.87 -4.15
C ARG A 132 -2.96 -15.57 -4.95
N CYS A 133 -1.87 -14.97 -5.42
CA CYS A 133 -1.91 -13.73 -6.21
C CYS A 133 -2.68 -13.91 -7.51
N MET A 134 -2.46 -15.00 -8.26
CA MET A 134 -3.20 -15.27 -9.50
C MET A 134 -4.71 -15.40 -9.25
N LYS A 135 -5.11 -16.12 -8.19
CA LYS A 135 -6.52 -16.26 -7.83
C LYS A 135 -7.14 -14.92 -7.43
N GLN A 136 -6.50 -14.18 -6.53
CA GLN A 136 -7.01 -12.90 -6.04
C GLN A 136 -7.06 -11.84 -7.15
N SER A 137 -6.09 -11.85 -8.06
CA SER A 137 -6.04 -10.95 -9.21
C SER A 137 -7.23 -11.20 -10.14
N ALA A 138 -7.48 -12.46 -10.50
CA ALA A 138 -8.63 -12.83 -11.31
C ALA A 138 -9.98 -12.48 -10.64
N GLU A 139 -10.11 -12.72 -9.33
CA GLU A 139 -11.30 -12.35 -8.56
C GLU A 139 -11.51 -10.83 -8.56
N GLN A 140 -10.44 -10.06 -8.39
CA GLN A 140 -10.50 -8.59 -8.41
C GLN A 140 -10.82 -8.05 -9.80
N GLU A 141 -10.19 -8.55 -10.86
CA GLU A 141 -10.47 -8.17 -12.25
C GLU A 141 -11.95 -8.44 -12.61
N ALA A 142 -12.49 -9.60 -12.20
CA ALA A 142 -13.89 -9.92 -12.40
C ALA A 142 -14.82 -8.96 -11.63
N ALA A 143 -14.49 -8.63 -10.38
CA ALA A 143 -15.25 -7.67 -9.58
C ALA A 143 -15.19 -6.25 -10.17
N ASP A 144 -14.03 -5.83 -10.68
CA ASP A 144 -13.84 -4.51 -11.28
C ASP A 144 -14.55 -4.39 -12.63
N LEU A 145 -14.57 -5.46 -13.43
CA LEU A 145 -15.36 -5.52 -14.66
C LEU A 145 -16.85 -5.40 -14.36
N LYS A 146 -17.35 -6.15 -13.37
CA LYS A 146 -18.75 -6.08 -12.93
C LYS A 146 -19.12 -4.68 -12.44
N LYS A 147 -18.30 -4.06 -11.58
CA LYS A 147 -18.51 -2.67 -11.13
C LYS A 147 -18.52 -1.67 -12.29
N LYS A 148 -17.67 -1.87 -13.30
CA LYS A 148 -17.60 -1.02 -14.49
C LYS A 148 -18.88 -1.13 -15.32
N GLU A 149 -19.41 -2.34 -15.50
CA GLU A 149 -20.69 -2.59 -16.18
C GLU A 149 -21.86 -1.96 -15.42
N GLU A 150 -21.95 -2.17 -14.11
CA GLU A 150 -22.97 -1.55 -13.24
C GLU A 150 -22.92 -0.02 -13.29
N ARG A 151 -21.71 0.57 -13.23
CA ARG A 151 -21.51 2.01 -13.36
C ARG A 151 -21.95 2.52 -14.73
N LYS A 152 -21.63 1.80 -15.81
CA LYS A 152 -22.05 2.16 -17.18
C LYS A 152 -23.58 2.11 -17.31
N ALA A 153 -24.22 1.06 -16.80
CA ALA A 153 -25.68 0.91 -16.79
C ALA A 153 -26.36 2.03 -15.99
N ARG A 154 -25.84 2.38 -14.80
CA ARG A 154 -26.35 3.48 -13.98
C ARG A 154 -26.28 4.83 -14.69
N LEU A 155 -25.17 5.10 -15.38
CA LEU A 155 -25.00 6.33 -16.15
C LEU A 155 -25.93 6.39 -17.36
N ALA A 156 -26.13 5.27 -18.06
CA ALA A 156 -27.07 5.18 -19.17
C ALA A 156 -28.52 5.41 -18.71
N ALA A 157 -28.94 4.76 -17.61
CA ALA A 157 -30.27 4.95 -17.03
C ALA A 157 -30.50 6.41 -16.59
N LYS A 158 -29.51 7.05 -15.97
CA LYS A 158 -29.60 8.46 -15.58
C LYS A 158 -29.72 9.40 -16.80
N ARG A 159 -29.04 9.10 -17.90
CA ARG A 159 -29.17 9.87 -19.16
C ARG A 159 -30.56 9.70 -19.77
N ALA A 160 -31.04 8.47 -19.90
CA ALA A 160 -32.36 8.19 -20.46
C ALA A 160 -33.51 8.81 -19.63
N ALA A 161 -33.40 8.80 -18.30
CA ALA A 161 -34.38 9.45 -17.43
C ALA A 161 -34.41 10.97 -17.64
N ARG A 162 -33.24 11.61 -17.74
CA ARG A 162 -33.13 13.05 -18.00
C ARG A 162 -33.68 13.43 -19.37
N GLU A 163 -33.38 12.65 -20.40
CA GLU A 163 -33.91 12.86 -21.76
C GLU A 163 -35.44 12.73 -21.79
N LYS A 164 -36.00 11.76 -21.04
CA LYS A 164 -37.44 11.60 -20.91
C LYS A 164 -38.10 12.78 -20.18
N GLU A 165 -37.49 13.26 -19.09
CA GLU A 165 -37.97 14.43 -18.35
C GLU A 165 -37.94 15.71 -19.20
N GLU A 166 -36.85 15.92 -19.95
CA GLU A 166 -36.71 17.05 -20.89
C GLU A 166 -37.75 16.97 -22.02
N ALA A 167 -38.00 15.77 -22.57
CA ALA A 167 -39.03 15.58 -23.61
C ALA A 167 -40.46 15.78 -23.09
N GLU A 168 -40.76 15.32 -21.86
CA GLU A 168 -42.06 15.54 -21.23
C GLU A 168 -42.29 17.01 -20.88
N ALA A 169 -41.25 17.75 -20.49
CA ALA A 169 -41.33 19.19 -20.25
C ALA A 169 -41.61 19.96 -21.55
N ALA A 170 -40.87 19.64 -22.63
CA ALA A 170 -41.06 20.26 -23.94
C ALA A 170 -42.45 19.99 -24.55
N ALA A 171 -43.05 18.84 -24.25
CA ALA A 171 -44.40 18.51 -24.73
C ALA A 171 -45.53 19.22 -23.96
N ARG A 172 -45.22 19.88 -22.83
CA ARG A 172 -46.19 20.63 -22.00
C ARG A 172 -46.20 22.14 -22.29
N GLU A 173 -45.25 22.65 -23.07
CA GLU A 173 -45.20 24.02 -23.60
C GLU A 173 -45.90 24.12 -24.96
#